data_AF-A0A7V2X8I4-F1
#
_entry.id   AF-A0A7V2X8I4-F1
#
_cell.length_a   1.000
_cell.length_b   1.000
_cell.length_c   1.000
_cell.angle_alpha   90.00
_cell.angle_beta   90.00
_cell.angle_gamma   90.00
#
_symmetry.space_group_name_H-M   'P 1'
#
loop_
_entity.id
_entity.type
_entity.pdbx_description
1 polymer ?
#
loop_
_entity_poly.entity_id
_entity_poly.type
_entity_poly.pdbx_seq_one_letter_code
_entity_poly.pdbx_strand_id
1 'polypeptide(L)' 'MYGYTGRILHIDLGRQDFRIENFDETFARKFLGGNGFAARILS' A
#
# COMPACT_ATOMS: atom_id res chain seq x y z
N MET A 1 7.82 12.79 -0.53
CA MET A 1 6.97 12.03 -1.45
C MET A 1 5.88 12.91 -2.07
N TYR A 2 5.94 13.13 -3.38
CA TYR A 2 4.93 13.84 -4.17
C TYR A 2 4.20 12.83 -5.05
N GLY A 3 2.87 12.89 -5.15
CA GLY A 3 2.05 11.96 -5.96
C GLY A 3 1.61 10.66 -5.25
N TYR A 4 2.12 10.37 -4.05
CA TYR A 4 1.66 9.26 -3.21
C TYR A 4 1.34 9.77 -1.79
N THR A 5 0.29 9.23 -1.18
CA THR A 5 -0.13 9.57 0.19
C THR A 5 0.69 8.88 1.28
N GLY A 6 1.51 7.88 0.91
CA GLY A 6 2.35 7.10 1.83
C GLY A 6 1.58 6.11 2.69
N ARG A 7 0.33 5.82 2.34
CA ARG A 7 -0.56 4.99 3.14
C ARG A 7 -1.30 3.98 2.27
N ILE A 8 -1.43 2.76 2.78
CA ILE A 8 -2.28 1.70 2.24
C ILE A 8 -3.30 1.35 3.34
N LEU A 9 -4.59 1.40 3.01
CA LEU A 9 -5.66 0.96 3.90
C LEU A 9 -5.89 -0.54 3.68
N HIS A 10 -5.75 -1.32 4.74
CA HIS A 10 -6.13 -2.73 4.76
C HIS A 10 -7.43 -2.88 5.54
N ILE A 11 -8.39 -3.58 4.97
CA ILE A 11 -9.70 -3.85 5.58
C ILE A 11 -9.83 -5.35 5.80
N ASP A 12 -10.12 -5.77 7.03
CA ASP A 12 -10.50 -7.14 7.36
C ASP A 12 -12.02 -7.21 7.50
N LEU A 13 -12.68 -7.80 6.51
CA LEU A 13 -14.14 -7.93 6.48
C LEU A 13 -14.67 -8.96 7.49
N GLY A 14 -13.86 -9.97 7.85
CA GLY A 14 -14.26 -10.99 8.82
C GLY A 14 -14.22 -10.48 10.25
N ARG A 15 -13.29 -9.57 10.56
CA ARG A 15 -13.14 -8.94 11.87
C ARG A 15 -13.84 -7.59 12.01
N GLN A 16 -14.37 -7.04 10.91
CA GLN A 16 -14.91 -5.68 10.85
C GLN A 16 -13.90 -4.63 11.34
N ASP A 17 -12.64 -4.80 10.96
CA ASP A 17 -11.52 -3.97 11.42
C ASP A 17 -10.69 -3.44 10.24
N PHE A 18 -9.88 -2.42 10.50
CA PHE A 18 -8.96 -1.85 9.52
C PHE A 18 -7.62 -1.49 10.11
N ARG A 19 -6.58 -1.51 9.28
CA ARG A 19 -5.26 -0.97 9.63
C ARG A 19 -4.70 -0.12 8.50
N ILE A 20 -3.90 0.88 8.87
CA ILE A 20 -3.14 1.70 7.92
C ILE A 20 -1.70 1.20 7.92
N GLU A 21 -1.19 0.86 6.75
CA GLU A 21 0.22 0.59 6.52
C GLU A 21 0.89 1.82 5.90
N ASN A 22 1.94 2.32 6.56
CA ASN A 22 2.74 3.41 6.03
C ASN A 22 3.89 2.85 5.18
N PHE A 23 4.14 3.46 4.03
CA PHE A 23 5.28 3.13 3.17
C PHE A 23 6.11 4.37 2.84
N ASP A 24 7.37 4.14 2.50
CA ASP A 24 8.33 5.20 2.22
C ASP A 24 8.51 5.46 0.72
N GLU A 25 9.29 6.48 0.41
CA GLU A 25 9.58 6.85 -0.98
C GLU A 25 10.37 5.76 -1.72
N THR A 26 11.17 4.97 -1.01
CA THR A 26 11.92 3.83 -1.56
C THR A 26 10.97 2.79 -2.14
N PHE A 27 9.94 2.41 -1.37
CA PHE A 27 8.89 1.51 -1.81
C PHE A 27 8.13 2.07 -3.02
N ALA A 28 7.72 3.35 -2.94
CA ALA A 28 6.98 4.01 -4.01
C ALA A 28 7.75 4.00 -5.33
N ARG A 29 9.06 4.31 -5.30
CA ARG A 29 9.93 4.31 -6.49
C ARG A 29 10.18 2.91 -7.04
N LYS A 30 10.27 1.90 -6.17
CA LYS A 30 10.52 0.51 -6.58
C LYS A 30 9.32 -0.09 -7.32
N PHE A 31 8.11 0.21 -6.87
CA PHE A 31 6.90 -0.45 -7.38
C PHE A 31 5.98 0.46 -8.20
N LEU A 32 6.25 1.78 -8.28
CA LEU A 32 5.60 2.79 -9.12
C LEU A 32 4.07 2.98 -8.92
N GLY A 33 3.38 2.13 -8.16
CA GLY A 33 1.94 2.19 -7.96
C GLY A 33 1.18 1.15 -8.79
N GLY A 34 -0.16 1.27 -8.80
CA GLY A 34 -1.05 0.42 -9.61
C GLY A 34 -0.70 -1.07 -9.55
N ASN A 35 -0.40 -1.66 -10.71
CA ASN A 35 -0.06 -3.08 -10.83
C ASN A 35 1.22 -3.48 -10.07
N GLY A 36 2.21 -2.58 -9.94
CA GLY A 36 3.43 -2.90 -9.19
C GLY A 36 3.17 -3.00 -7.69
N PHE A 37 2.26 -2.17 -7.16
CA PHE A 37 1.79 -2.32 -5.78
C PHE A 37 0.97 -3.59 -5.60
N ALA A 38 0.05 -3.89 -6.54
CA ALA A 38 -0.75 -5.11 -6.49
C ALA A 38 0.13 -6.37 -6.49
N ALA A 39 1.13 -6.46 -7.38
CA ALA A 39 2.05 -7.59 -7.44
C ALA A 39 2.83 -7.79 -6.13
N ARG A 40 3.25 -6.69 -5.46
CA ARG A 40 3.95 -6.73 -4.18
C ARG A 40 3.06 -7.10 -2.98
N ILE A 41 1.76 -6.81 -3.06
CA ILE A 41 0.78 -7.17 -2.03
C ILE A 41 0.38 -8.64 -2.18
N LEU A 42 0.30 -9.15 -3.41
CA LEU A 42 -0.12 -10.51 -3.73
C LEU A 42 1.04 -11.53 -3.69
N SER A 43 2.30 -11.09 -3.65
CA SER A 43 3.49 -11.94 -3.53
C SER A 43 3.72 -12.41 -2.11
#